data_AF-A0AA38HZJ3-F1
#
_entry.id   AF-A0AA38HZJ3-F1
#
_cell.length_a   1.000
_cell.length_b   1.000
_cell.length_c   1.000
_cell.angle_alpha   90.00
_cell.angle_beta   90.00
_cell.angle_gamma   90.00
#
_symmetry.space_group_name_H-M   'P 1'
#
loop_
_entity.id
_entity.type
_entity.pdbx_description
1 polymer ?
#
loop_
_entity_poly.entity_id
_entity_poly.type
_entity_poly.pdbx_seq_one_letter_code
_entity_poly.pdbx_strand_id
1 'polypeptide(L)'
;MVIFFNSERVDMVMLYGVAEGNARLASFPNDAIPCVRTCTSVVQHLRDLGIFKPQTYDRDRERTERILQSEEQILEHAEEEPNISTRRLAAEVGVSQFLVHRTFQEQGLHPYNIEKVQALEPSDLPCRVSNLLRMVVTAMSSTP
;
A
#
# COMPACT_ATOMS: atom_id res chain seq x y z
N MET A 1 -10.07 12.90 -12.56
CA MET A 1 -11.06 12.20 -13.40
C MET A 1 -12.25 11.90 -12.50
N VAL A 2 -13.44 12.42 -12.82
CA VAL A 2 -14.65 12.17 -12.02
C VAL A 2 -15.09 10.73 -12.27
N ILE A 3 -15.35 9.98 -11.20
CA ILE A 3 -15.85 8.61 -11.27
C ILE A 3 -17.36 8.67 -11.14
N PHE A 4 -18.06 8.14 -12.14
CA PHE A 4 -19.52 8.05 -12.14
C PHE A 4 -19.97 6.65 -11.80
N PHE A 5 -20.95 6.54 -10.90
CA PHE A 5 -21.64 5.30 -10.59
C PHE A 5 -22.56 4.86 -11.74
N ASN A 6 -22.99 3.60 -11.73
CA ASN A 6 -23.89 3.10 -12.77
C ASN A 6 -25.24 3.82 -12.79
N SER A 7 -25.77 4.25 -11.65
CA SER A 7 -26.99 5.08 -11.57
C SER A 7 -26.84 6.38 -12.35
N GLU A 8 -25.77 7.12 -12.10
CA GLU A 8 -25.48 8.38 -12.80
C GLU A 8 -25.27 8.17 -14.31
N ARG A 9 -24.70 7.04 -14.71
CA ARG A 9 -24.55 6.69 -16.13
C ARG A 9 -25.88 6.33 -16.79
N VAL A 10 -26.82 5.74 -16.06
CA VAL A 10 -28.19 5.55 -16.56
C VAL A 10 -28.83 6.90 -16.81
N ASP A 11 -28.72 7.84 -15.86
CA ASP A 11 -29.25 9.19 -16.04
C ASP A 11 -28.63 9.88 -17.27
N MET A 12 -27.33 9.68 -17.52
CA MET A 12 -26.68 10.15 -18.75
C MET A 12 -27.28 9.58 -20.03
N VAL A 13 -27.58 8.28 -20.05
CA VAL A 13 -28.20 7.65 -21.23
C VAL A 13 -29.60 8.19 -21.45
N MET A 14 -30.38 8.35 -20.37
CA MET A 14 -31.75 8.88 -20.44
C MET A 14 -31.76 10.31 -20.97
N LEU A 15 -30.92 11.19 -20.43
CA LEU A 15 -30.82 12.59 -20.86
C LEU A 15 -30.23 12.72 -22.26
N TYR A 16 -29.28 11.88 -22.64
CA TYR A 16 -28.77 11.81 -24.00
C TYR A 16 -29.84 11.39 -25.01
N GLY A 17 -30.75 10.50 -24.61
CA GLY A 17 -31.93 10.11 -25.39
C GLY A 17 -32.93 11.27 -25.56
N VAL A 18 -33.23 12.01 -24.48
CA VAL A 18 -34.07 13.22 -24.53
C VAL A 18 -33.47 14.27 -25.46
N ALA A 19 -32.14 14.37 -25.51
CA ALA A 19 -31.42 15.26 -26.40
C ALA A 19 -31.24 14.72 -27.82
N GLU A 20 -31.99 13.69 -28.23
CA GLU A 20 -31.96 13.07 -29.57
C GLU A 20 -30.55 12.60 -29.99
N GLY A 21 -29.72 12.21 -29.01
CA GLY A 21 -28.34 11.81 -29.25
C GLY A 21 -27.33 12.96 -29.34
N ASN A 22 -27.72 14.18 -28.96
CA ASN A 22 -26.82 15.32 -28.88
C ASN A 22 -26.37 15.58 -27.44
N ALA A 23 -25.19 15.09 -27.08
CA ALA A 23 -24.62 15.25 -25.74
C ALA A 23 -24.34 16.72 -25.33
N ARG A 24 -24.35 17.69 -26.26
CA ARG A 24 -24.26 19.13 -25.92
C ARG A 24 -25.58 19.73 -25.45
N LEU A 25 -26.70 19.13 -25.85
CA LEU A 25 -28.04 19.58 -25.50
C LEU A 25 -28.60 18.81 -24.29
N ALA A 26 -27.94 17.72 -23.88
CA ALA A 26 -28.29 16.99 -22.67
C ALA A 26 -28.10 17.89 -21.44
N SER A 27 -29.21 18.25 -20.80
CA SER A 27 -29.22 19.08 -19.59
C SER A 27 -29.20 18.20 -18.36
N PHE A 28 -28.13 18.29 -17.58
CA PHE A 28 -27.94 17.49 -16.37
C PHE A 28 -28.42 18.26 -15.14
N PRO A 29 -29.20 17.63 -14.24
CA PRO A 29 -29.78 18.30 -13.08
C PRO A 29 -28.74 18.67 -12.00
N ASN A 30 -27.53 18.10 -12.04
CA ASN A 30 -26.46 18.34 -11.06
C ASN A 30 -25.31 19.18 -11.66
N ASP A 31 -24.65 19.98 -10.82
CA ASP A 31 -23.50 20.85 -11.19
C ASP A 31 -22.29 20.09 -11.75
N ALA A 32 -22.22 18.76 -11.52
CA ALA A 32 -21.25 17.89 -12.14
C ALA A 32 -21.71 17.48 -13.54
N ILE A 33 -21.81 18.45 -14.46
CA ILE A 33 -22.15 18.18 -15.86
C ILE A 33 -21.04 17.29 -16.44
N PRO A 34 -21.31 16.01 -16.77
CA PRO A 34 -20.34 15.18 -17.46
C PRO A 34 -19.99 15.84 -18.81
N CYS A 35 -18.71 15.91 -19.14
CA CYS A 35 -18.32 16.48 -20.43
C CYS A 35 -18.94 15.65 -21.58
N VAL A 36 -19.13 16.29 -22.73
CA VAL A 36 -19.72 15.67 -23.94
C VAL A 36 -19.10 14.31 -24.25
N ARG A 37 -17.78 14.18 -24.07
CA ARG A 37 -17.02 12.95 -24.29
C ARG A 37 -17.41 11.82 -23.33
N THR A 38 -17.72 12.13 -22.08
CA THR A 38 -18.18 11.12 -21.10
C THR A 38 -19.53 10.57 -21.53
N CYS A 39 -20.48 11.44 -21.88
CA CYS A 39 -21.81 11.03 -22.32
C CYS A 39 -21.76 10.14 -23.56
N THR A 40 -21.01 10.57 -24.60
CA THR A 40 -20.86 9.76 -25.82
C THR A 40 -20.14 8.46 -25.57
N SER A 41 -19.10 8.46 -24.73
CA SER A 41 -18.35 7.24 -24.39
C SER A 41 -19.20 6.22 -23.64
N VAL A 42 -20.10 6.66 -22.74
CA VAL A 42 -21.02 5.77 -22.02
C VAL A 42 -21.96 5.08 -22.99
N VAL A 43 -22.60 5.84 -23.89
CA VAL A 43 -23.53 5.31 -24.89
C VAL A 43 -22.81 4.40 -25.89
N GLN A 44 -21.61 4.79 -26.32
CA GLN A 44 -20.82 3.97 -27.25
C GLN A 44 -20.43 2.63 -26.61
N HIS A 45 -20.00 2.62 -25.34
CA HIS A 45 -19.71 1.38 -24.63
C HIS A 45 -20.93 0.47 -24.51
N LEU A 46 -22.12 1.03 -24.28
CA LEU A 46 -23.36 0.25 -24.27
C LEU A 46 -23.70 -0.32 -25.64
N ARG A 47 -23.47 0.43 -26.73
CA ARG A 47 -23.69 -0.06 -28.10
C ARG A 47 -22.72 -1.18 -28.48
N ASP A 48 -21.46 -1.05 -28.09
CA ASP A 48 -20.41 -1.98 -28.49
C ASP A 48 -20.39 -3.25 -27.64
N LEU A 49 -20.60 -3.11 -26.32
CA LEU A 49 -20.40 -4.20 -25.34
C LEU A 49 -21.65 -4.58 -24.55
N GLY A 50 -22.73 -3.79 -24.63
CA GLY A 50 -23.98 -4.02 -23.89
C GLY A 50 -23.88 -3.78 -22.37
N ILE A 51 -22.74 -3.30 -21.87
CA ILE A 51 -22.48 -3.11 -20.44
C ILE A 51 -21.83 -1.75 -20.17
N PHE A 52 -22.05 -1.20 -18.98
CA PHE A 52 -21.29 -0.04 -18.53
C PHE A 52 -19.83 -0.41 -18.27
N LYS A 53 -18.93 0.56 -18.47
CA LYS A 53 -17.51 0.38 -18.19
C LYS A 53 -17.30 -0.04 -16.73
N PRO A 54 -16.68 -1.19 -16.44
CA PRO A 54 -16.46 -1.62 -15.07
C PRO A 54 -15.64 -0.57 -14.33
N GLN A 55 -16.03 -0.29 -13.08
CA GLN A 55 -15.32 0.68 -12.26
C GLN A 55 -13.98 0.05 -11.86
N THR A 56 -12.87 0.76 -12.13
CA THR A 56 -11.52 0.18 -12.01
C THR A 56 -11.08 -0.07 -10.56
N TYR A 57 -11.83 0.40 -9.56
CA TYR A 57 -11.39 0.35 -8.15
C TYR A 57 -11.31 -1.06 -7.56
N ASP A 58 -12.12 -2.00 -8.07
CA ASP A 58 -12.13 -3.41 -7.63
C ASP A 58 -11.36 -4.35 -8.57
N ARG A 59 -10.60 -3.82 -9.52
CA ARG A 59 -9.71 -4.66 -10.32
C ARG A 59 -8.40 -4.84 -9.57
N ASP A 60 -8.38 -5.79 -8.66
CA ASP A 60 -7.14 -6.45 -8.29
C ASP A 60 -6.50 -6.94 -9.58
N ARG A 61 -5.37 -6.32 -9.93
CA ARG A 61 -4.61 -6.72 -11.10
C ARG A 61 -4.07 -8.11 -10.78
N GLU A 62 -4.52 -9.12 -11.53
CA GLU A 62 -3.98 -10.47 -11.43
C GLU A 62 -2.46 -10.41 -11.43
N ARG A 63 -1.84 -10.97 -10.37
CA ARG A 63 -0.39 -11.07 -10.29
C ARG A 63 0.06 -12.08 -11.32
N THR A 64 0.97 -11.65 -12.18
CA THR A 64 1.65 -12.57 -13.09
C THR A 64 2.38 -13.65 -12.29
N GLU A 65 2.45 -14.87 -12.82
CA GLU A 65 3.21 -15.98 -12.21
C GLU A 65 4.64 -15.59 -11.81
N ARG A 66 5.31 -14.75 -12.61
CA ARG A 66 6.64 -14.21 -12.31
C ARG A 66 6.71 -13.43 -11.00
N ILE A 67 5.65 -12.67 -10.68
CA ILE A 67 5.58 -11.89 -9.45
C ILE A 67 5.40 -12.84 -8.26
N LEU A 68 4.55 -13.86 -8.39
CA LEU A 68 4.35 -14.85 -7.35
C LEU A 68 5.64 -15.62 -7.03
N GLN A 69 6.38 -16.06 -8.07
CA GLN A 69 7.68 -16.71 -7.89
C GLN A 69 8.70 -15.78 -7.20
N SER A 70 8.70 -14.50 -7.56
CA SER A 70 9.56 -13.52 -6.92
C SER A 70 9.18 -13.30 -5.45
N GLU A 71 7.89 -13.27 -5.14
CA GLU A 71 7.37 -13.13 -3.77
C GLU A 71 7.77 -14.33 -2.90
N GLU A 72 7.71 -15.54 -3.44
CA GLU A 72 8.16 -16.76 -2.76
C GLU A 72 9.66 -16.71 -2.45
N GLN A 73 10.49 -16.33 -3.41
CA GLN A 73 11.94 -16.17 -3.21
C GLN A 73 12.28 -15.10 -2.16
N ILE A 74 11.52 -13.99 -2.13
CA ILE A 74 11.69 -12.94 -1.11
C ILE A 74 11.41 -13.49 0.29
N LEU A 75 10.38 -14.33 0.43
CA LEU A 75 10.01 -14.93 1.72
C LEU A 75 11.01 -15.98 2.17
N GLU A 76 11.46 -16.85 1.27
CA GLU A 76 12.48 -17.87 1.55
C GLU A 76 13.78 -17.23 2.07
N HIS A 77 14.31 -16.22 1.39
CA HIS A 77 15.50 -15.50 1.86
C HIS A 77 15.29 -14.74 3.19
N ALA A 78 14.07 -14.25 3.44
CA ALA A 78 13.75 -13.58 4.70
C ALA A 78 13.69 -14.57 5.89
N GLU A 79 13.30 -15.82 5.64
CA GLU A 79 13.34 -16.89 6.64
C GLU A 79 14.78 -17.36 6.94
N GLU A 80 15.63 -17.44 5.92
CA GLU A 80 17.04 -17.81 6.08
C GLU A 80 17.86 -16.74 6.82
N GLU A 81 17.68 -15.46 6.49
CA GLU A 81 18.40 -14.34 7.09
C GLU A 81 17.44 -13.20 7.50
N PRO A 82 16.84 -13.24 8.71
CA PRO A 82 15.80 -12.27 9.12
C PRO A 82 16.31 -10.83 9.32
N ASN A 83 17.64 -10.64 9.39
CA ASN A 83 18.29 -9.35 9.57
C ASN A 83 18.67 -8.68 8.24
N ILE A 84 18.36 -9.31 7.11
CA ILE A 84 18.70 -8.77 5.80
C ILE A 84 17.92 -7.47 5.51
N SER A 85 18.62 -6.45 5.01
CA SER A 85 17.95 -5.21 4.59
C SER A 85 17.09 -5.44 3.35
N THR A 86 15.92 -4.81 3.27
CA THR A 86 15.01 -4.92 2.11
C THR A 86 15.68 -4.52 0.79
N ARG A 87 16.62 -3.58 0.85
CA ARG A 87 17.41 -3.14 -0.32
C ARG A 87 18.36 -4.24 -0.81
N ARG A 88 19.03 -4.94 0.10
CA ARG A 88 19.95 -6.02 -0.24
C ARG A 88 19.18 -7.23 -0.78
N LEU A 89 18.09 -7.58 -0.10
CA LEU A 89 17.17 -8.64 -0.52
C LEU A 89 16.62 -8.39 -1.94
N ALA A 90 16.23 -7.14 -2.24
CA ALA A 90 15.78 -6.76 -3.57
C ALA A 90 16.87 -6.94 -4.64
N ALA A 91 18.13 -6.65 -4.31
CA ALA A 91 19.25 -6.81 -5.24
C ALA A 91 19.60 -8.29 -5.49
N GLU A 92 19.49 -9.14 -4.47
CA GLU A 92 19.76 -10.59 -4.57
C GLU A 92 18.68 -11.31 -5.40
N VAL A 93 17.40 -10.98 -5.18
CA VAL A 93 16.27 -11.54 -5.95
C VAL A 93 16.11 -10.87 -7.33
N GLY A 94 16.68 -9.68 -7.53
CA GLY A 94 16.59 -8.95 -8.80
C GLY A 94 15.26 -8.22 -9.01
N VAL A 95 14.61 -7.81 -7.92
CA VAL A 95 13.31 -7.12 -7.92
C VAL A 95 13.41 -5.69 -7.40
N SER A 96 12.32 -4.93 -7.52
CA SER A 96 12.25 -3.62 -6.89
C SER A 96 12.13 -3.74 -5.36
N GLN A 97 12.77 -2.83 -4.62
CA GLN A 97 12.63 -2.73 -3.17
C GLN A 97 11.16 -2.53 -2.74
N PHE A 98 10.35 -1.87 -3.57
CA PHE A 98 8.93 -1.69 -3.32
C PHE A 98 8.17 -3.03 -3.29
N LEU A 99 8.51 -3.95 -4.20
CA LEU A 99 7.90 -5.28 -4.21
C LEU A 99 8.20 -6.01 -2.90
N VAL A 100 9.46 -6.04 -2.47
CA VAL A 100 9.87 -6.62 -1.17
C VAL A 100 9.06 -6.05 0.00
N HIS A 101 8.98 -4.72 0.09
CA HIS A 101 8.19 -4.07 1.16
C HIS A 101 6.71 -4.43 1.10
N ARG A 102 6.13 -4.49 -0.10
CA ARG A 102 4.73 -4.86 -0.29
C ARG A 102 4.49 -6.32 0.12
N THR A 103 5.34 -7.25 -0.31
CA THR A 103 5.27 -8.67 0.05
C THR A 103 5.32 -8.84 1.56
N PHE A 104 6.23 -8.15 2.24
CA PHE A 104 6.31 -8.18 3.71
C PHE A 104 5.03 -7.63 4.36
N GLN A 105 4.52 -6.48 3.92
CA GLN A 105 3.28 -5.92 4.47
C GLN A 105 2.08 -6.86 4.28
N GLU A 106 1.96 -7.49 3.12
CA GLU A 106 0.86 -8.40 2.82
C GLU A 106 0.92 -9.70 3.63
N GLN A 107 2.13 -10.18 3.94
CA GLN A 107 2.34 -11.33 4.83
C GLN A 107 2.39 -10.96 6.32
N GLY A 108 2.19 -9.67 6.66
CA GLY A 108 2.27 -9.19 8.05
C GLY A 108 3.69 -9.24 8.65
N LEU A 109 4.72 -9.31 7.82
CA LEU A 109 6.12 -9.32 8.22
C LEU A 109 6.67 -7.89 8.33
N HIS A 110 7.56 -7.68 9.31
CA HIS A 110 8.28 -6.42 9.45
C HIS A 110 9.73 -6.60 8.97
N PRO A 111 10.18 -5.80 7.99
CA PRO A 111 11.60 -5.72 7.70
C PRO A 111 12.30 -5.19 8.95
N TYR A 112 13.32 -5.93 9.42
CA TYR A 112 14.02 -5.78 10.71
C TYR A 112 13.32 -6.42 11.91
N ASN A 113 13.80 -7.61 12.30
CA ASN A 113 13.50 -8.18 13.60
C ASN A 113 14.57 -7.72 14.60
N ILE A 114 14.24 -6.70 15.41
CA ILE A 114 15.20 -6.14 16.37
C ILE A 114 15.41 -7.14 17.52
N GLU A 115 16.51 -7.89 17.49
CA GLU A 115 16.96 -8.62 18.66
C GLU A 115 17.48 -7.64 19.71
N LYS A 116 16.90 -7.68 20.93
CA LYS A 116 17.35 -6.86 22.05
C LYS A 116 18.69 -7.40 22.57
N VAL A 117 19.79 -6.79 22.15
CA VAL A 117 21.18 -7.19 22.50
C VAL A 117 21.53 -6.94 23.99
N GLN A 118 20.69 -6.27 24.78
CA GLN A 118 20.90 -6.14 26.23
C GLN A 118 20.20 -7.28 27.01
N ALA A 119 20.73 -8.48 26.89
CA ALA A 119 20.52 -9.49 27.92
C ALA A 119 21.36 -9.09 29.13
N LEU A 120 20.74 -8.76 30.26
CA LEU A 120 21.45 -8.57 31.52
C LEU A 120 21.94 -9.94 31.99
N GLU A 121 23.24 -10.17 31.96
CA GLU A 121 23.76 -11.38 32.57
C GLU A 121 23.72 -11.28 34.10
N PRO A 122 23.54 -12.39 34.84
CA PRO A 122 23.59 -12.38 36.30
C PRO A 122 24.91 -11.81 36.86
N SER A 123 25.98 -11.88 36.07
CA SER A 123 27.32 -11.33 36.34
C SER A 123 27.39 -9.80 36.28
N ASP A 124 26.49 -9.15 35.52
CA ASP A 124 26.47 -7.68 35.37
C ASP A 124 25.87 -6.97 36.58
N LEU A 125 24.96 -7.63 37.30
CA LEU A 125 24.28 -7.09 38.48
C LEU A 125 25.26 -6.59 39.57
N PRO A 126 26.24 -7.37 40.05
CA PRO A 126 27.17 -6.91 41.07
C PRO A 126 28.03 -5.72 40.61
N CYS A 127 28.47 -5.69 39.35
CA CYS A 127 29.26 -4.58 38.81
C CYS A 127 28.46 -3.27 38.74
N ARG A 128 27.16 -3.36 38.42
CA ARG A 128 26.27 -2.18 38.39
C ARG A 128 25.97 -1.65 39.78
N VAL A 129 25.75 -2.52 40.76
CA VAL A 129 25.53 -2.10 42.16
C VAL A 129 26.79 -1.42 42.72
N SER A 130 27.99 -1.98 42.45
CA SER A 130 29.24 -1.36 42.91
C SER A 130 29.49 0.01 42.26
N ASN A 131 29.19 0.15 40.97
CA ASN A 131 29.37 1.41 40.25
C ASN A 131 28.37 2.47 40.70
N LEU A 132 27.11 2.09 40.94
CA LEU A 132 26.09 3.00 41.49
C LEU A 132 26.46 3.45 42.91
N LEU A 133 26.90 2.54 43.77
CA LEU A 133 27.37 2.89 45.12
C LEU A 133 28.57 3.83 45.06
N ARG A 134 29.53 3.57 44.17
CA ARG A 134 30.70 4.45 43.98
C ARG A 134 30.28 5.85 43.50
N MET A 135 29.33 5.95 42.58
CA MET A 135 28.79 7.23 42.10
C MET A 135 28.07 8.00 43.21
N VAL A 136 27.23 7.33 44.00
CA VAL A 136 26.50 7.96 45.12
C VAL A 136 27.47 8.45 46.19
N VAL A 137 28.45 7.63 46.60
CA VAL A 137 29.45 8.00 47.60
C VAL A 137 30.29 9.18 47.12
N THR A 138 30.69 9.18 45.83
CA THR A 138 31.47 10.28 45.24
C THR A 138 30.65 11.57 45.20
N ALA A 139 29.37 11.49 44.83
CA ALA A 139 28.46 12.64 44.82
C ALA A 139 28.25 13.23 46.24
N MET A 140 28.07 12.38 47.25
CA MET A 140 27.88 12.79 48.65
C MET A 140 29.16 13.38 49.27
N SER A 141 30.35 12.98 48.80
CA SER A 141 31.63 13.58 49.21
C SER A 141 31.99 14.88 48.49
N SER A 142 31.21 15.26 47.47
CA SER A 142 31.44 16.47 46.64
C SER A 142 30.50 17.64 46.95
N THR A 143 29.56 17.47 47.88
CA THR A 143 28.73 18.57 48.39
C THR A 143 29.48 19.28 49.53
N PRO A 144 29.75 20.60 49.41
CA PRO A 144 30.47 21.37 50.43
C PRO A 144 29.69 21.52 51.74
#